data_AF-A0A8H4L6P0-F1
#
_entry.id   AF-A0A8H4L6P0-F1
#
_cell.length_a   1.000
_cell.length_b   1.000
_cell.length_c   1.000
_cell.angle_alpha   90.00
_cell.angle_beta   90.00
_cell.angle_gamma   90.00
#
_symmetry.space_group_name_H-M   'P 1'
#
loop_
_entity.id
_entity.type
_entity.pdbx_description
1 polymer ?
#
loop_
_entity_poly.entity_id
_entity_poly.type
_entity_poly.pdbx_seq_one_letter_code
_entity_poly.pdbx_strand_id
1 'polypeptide(L)'
;MGQDFLSKALGLHQANPDKFPEAAIHTLCLTNFGAGSDTTCISVPSFSFSLRTRRASSSLCQGESEATPTGLPLARVVPYGGVTVSGTFFPEGTVVGVNSWVAHHNTDVFGPDADEFRPERWLTQDKERLSMIEAYWIPASTNTPARSVGPSVQVVGR
;
A
#
# COMPACT_ATOMS: atom_id res chain seq x y z
N MET A 1 -16.00 -18.32 21.58
CA MET A 1 -14.75 -17.53 21.41
C MET A 1 -14.13 -17.93 20.08
N GLY A 2 -13.84 -16.98 19.18
CA GLY A 2 -13.20 -17.29 17.91
C GLY A 2 -11.77 -17.77 18.13
N GLN A 3 -11.30 -18.77 17.38
CA GLN A 3 -9.90 -19.19 17.40
C GLN A 3 -9.00 -18.03 16.96
N ASP A 4 -8.00 -17.72 17.76
CA ASP A 4 -6.94 -16.77 17.42
C ASP A 4 -6.05 -17.31 16.29
N PHE A 5 -5.22 -16.43 15.73
CA PHE A 5 -4.37 -16.75 14.60
C PHE A 5 -3.39 -17.90 14.88
N LEU A 6 -2.78 -17.91 16.07
CA LEU A 6 -1.81 -18.93 16.45
C LEU A 6 -2.49 -20.28 16.60
N SER A 7 -3.67 -20.33 17.22
CA SER A 7 -4.51 -21.52 17.30
C SER A 7 -4.82 -22.11 15.92
N LYS A 8 -5.06 -21.27 14.91
CA LYS A 8 -5.27 -21.72 13.52
C LYS A 8 -3.99 -22.23 12.85
N ALA A 9 -2.87 -21.53 13.03
CA ALA A 9 -1.59 -21.92 12.46
C ALA A 9 -1.10 -23.26 13.03
N LEU A 10 -1.25 -23.46 14.34
CA LEU A 10 -0.96 -24.73 15.03
C LEU A 10 -1.91 -25.85 14.55
N GLY A 11 -3.19 -25.55 14.33
CA GLY A 11 -4.14 -26.51 13.77
C GLY A 11 -3.76 -26.99 12.36
N LEU A 12 -3.23 -26.08 11.52
CA LEU A 12 -2.73 -26.43 10.18
C LEU A 12 -1.48 -27.32 10.22
N HIS A 13 -0.58 -27.06 11.16
CA HIS A 13 0.59 -27.91 11.40
C HIS A 13 0.18 -29.31 11.88
N GLN A 14 -0.73 -29.39 12.86
CA GLN A 14 -1.25 -30.66 13.38
C GLN A 14 -1.97 -31.48 12.29
N ALA A 15 -2.66 -30.83 11.37
CA ALA A 15 -3.37 -31.50 10.27
C ALA A 15 -2.43 -32.00 9.16
N ASN A 16 -1.35 -31.27 8.86
CA ASN A 16 -0.40 -31.61 7.80
C ASN A 16 1.03 -31.15 8.15
N PRO A 17 1.78 -31.90 8.97
CA PRO A 17 3.10 -31.49 9.44
C PRO A 17 4.14 -31.39 8.31
N ASP A 18 4.03 -32.22 7.27
CA ASP A 18 4.95 -32.19 6.12
C ASP A 18 4.77 -30.94 5.24
N LYS A 19 3.53 -30.42 5.16
CA LYS A 19 3.19 -29.26 4.34
C LYS A 19 3.37 -27.94 5.10
N PHE A 20 3.23 -27.97 6.42
CA PHE A 20 3.30 -26.82 7.30
C PHE A 20 4.29 -27.11 8.43
N PRO A 21 5.61 -27.11 8.19
CA PRO A 21 6.58 -27.38 9.26
C PRO A 21 6.58 -26.28 10.32
N GLU A 22 7.09 -26.57 11.52
CA GLU A 22 7.23 -25.59 12.62
C GLU A 22 7.94 -24.29 12.19
N ALA A 23 8.95 -24.40 11.31
CA ALA A 23 9.64 -23.25 10.74
C ALA A 23 8.68 -22.31 9.96
N ALA A 24 7.65 -22.86 9.31
CA ALA A 24 6.63 -22.06 8.62
C ALA A 24 5.72 -21.33 9.61
N ILE A 25 5.41 -21.93 10.77
CA ILE A 25 4.65 -21.27 11.84
C ILE A 25 5.44 -20.09 12.40
N HIS A 26 6.71 -20.31 12.73
CA HIS A 26 7.60 -19.26 13.24
C HIS A 26 7.77 -18.13 12.23
N THR A 27 8.00 -18.47 10.95
CA THR A 27 8.11 -17.49 9.87
C THR A 27 6.82 -16.69 9.74
N LEU A 28 5.66 -17.35 9.72
CA LEU A 28 4.35 -16.73 9.57
C LEU A 28 4.02 -15.76 10.74
N CYS A 29 4.29 -16.18 11.98
CA CYS A 29 4.11 -15.33 13.15
C CYS A 29 5.06 -14.13 13.11
N LEU A 30 6.33 -14.34 12.75
CA LEU A 30 7.34 -13.29 12.66
C LEU A 30 7.00 -12.27 11.56
N THR A 31 6.58 -12.72 10.37
CA THR A 31 6.19 -11.83 9.27
C THR A 31 4.95 -11.02 9.60
N ASN A 32 3.96 -11.62 10.26
CA ASN A 32 2.74 -10.92 10.65
C ASN A 32 3.00 -9.87 11.73
N PHE A 33 3.82 -10.20 12.73
CA PHE A 33 4.19 -9.26 13.77
C PHE A 33 5.07 -8.14 13.23
N GLY A 34 6.10 -8.47 12.43
CA GLY A 34 7.00 -7.48 11.84
C GLY A 34 6.25 -6.49 10.93
N ALA A 35 5.41 -6.99 10.01
CA ALA A 35 4.64 -6.14 9.11
C ALA A 35 3.65 -5.22 9.86
N GLY A 36 3.03 -5.72 10.93
CA GLY A 36 2.10 -4.92 11.75
C GLY A 36 2.81 -3.89 12.63
N SER A 37 4.02 -4.20 13.12
CA SER A 37 4.78 -3.33 14.01
C SER A 37 5.26 -2.07 13.28
N ASP A 38 5.98 -2.23 12.16
CA ASP A 38 6.59 -1.11 11.46
C ASP A 38 5.53 -0.13 10.92
N THR A 39 4.44 -0.66 10.37
CA THR A 39 3.34 0.15 9.83
C THR A 39 2.58 0.90 10.91
N THR A 40 2.43 0.33 12.10
CA THR A 40 1.75 1.01 13.23
C THR A 40 2.66 2.05 13.89
N CYS A 41 3.94 1.72 14.07
CA CYS A 41 4.92 2.61 14.68
C CYS A 41 5.14 3.89 13.88
N ILE A 42 5.02 3.86 12.55
CA ILE A 42 5.11 5.06 11.72
C ILE A 42 3.77 5.81 11.64
N SER A 43 2.66 5.11 11.45
CA SER A 43 1.35 5.74 11.20
C SER A 43 0.77 6.46 12.43
N VAL A 44 0.96 5.92 13.64
CA VAL A 44 0.38 6.51 14.86
C VAL A 44 1.00 7.88 15.18
N PRO A 45 2.33 8.04 15.23
CA PRO A 45 2.96 9.36 15.34
C PRO A 45 2.61 10.29 14.19
N SER A 46 2.53 9.79 12.95
CA SER A 46 2.12 10.58 11.78
C SER A 46 0.75 11.20 11.94
N PHE A 47 -0.21 10.39 12.38
CA PHE A 47 -1.55 10.85 12.63
C PHE A 47 -1.58 11.92 13.73
N SER A 48 -0.89 11.69 14.84
CA SER A 48 -0.78 12.66 15.93
C SER A 48 -0.15 13.98 15.49
N PHE A 49 0.94 13.92 14.72
CA PHE A 49 1.61 15.10 14.18
C PHE A 49 0.75 15.87 13.18
N SER A 50 0.05 15.16 12.29
CA SER A 50 -0.84 15.76 11.29
C SER A 50 -2.04 16.43 11.94
N LEU A 51 -2.61 15.84 13.00
CA LEU A 51 -3.63 16.48 13.82
C LEU A 51 -3.12 17.77 14.49
N ARG A 52 -1.86 17.77 14.95
CA ARG A 52 -1.28 18.92 15.64
C ARG A 52 -0.92 20.08 14.71
N THR A 53 -0.50 19.78 13.48
CA THR A 53 0.03 20.78 12.54
C THR A 53 -0.93 21.13 11.41
N ARG A 54 -1.99 20.34 11.19
CA ARG A 54 -2.89 20.40 10.02
C ARG A 54 -2.14 20.34 8.69
N ARG A 55 -0.92 19.79 8.68
CA ARG A 55 -0.13 19.56 7.46
C ARG A 55 -0.10 18.07 7.19
N ALA A 56 -0.17 17.69 5.91
CA ALA A 56 0.36 16.37 5.55
C ALA A 56 1.85 16.43 5.86
N SER A 57 2.33 15.51 6.68
CA SER A 57 3.74 15.51 7.06
C SER A 57 4.56 14.99 5.89
N SER A 58 5.03 15.90 5.04
CA SER A 58 5.84 15.58 3.87
C SER A 58 7.08 14.75 4.21
N SER A 59 7.67 14.98 5.40
CA SER A 59 8.79 14.19 5.92
C SER A 59 8.42 12.75 6.29
N LEU A 60 7.17 12.49 6.65
CA LEU A 60 6.70 11.15 7.01
C LEU A 60 6.37 10.31 5.80
N CYS A 61 5.97 10.90 4.67
CA CYS A 61 5.79 10.11 3.46
C CYS A 61 7.06 9.93 2.64
N GLN A 62 8.09 10.76 2.82
CA GLN A 62 9.45 10.35 2.48
C GLN A 62 9.85 9.18 3.37
N GLY A 63 9.57 9.26 4.68
CA GLY A 63 9.68 8.12 5.59
C GLY A 63 8.81 6.91 5.24
N GLU A 64 7.64 7.02 4.61
CA GLU A 64 6.79 5.88 4.19
C GLU A 64 7.09 5.43 2.75
N SER A 65 7.70 6.28 1.92
CA SER A 65 8.30 5.88 0.64
C SER A 65 9.65 5.19 0.84
N GLU A 66 10.36 5.53 1.92
CA GLU A 66 11.68 5.02 2.30
C GLU A 66 11.59 3.92 3.39
N ALA A 67 10.54 3.94 4.22
CA ALA A 67 10.22 2.98 5.29
C ALA A 67 8.78 2.44 5.21
N THR A 68 8.23 2.30 4.00
CA THR A 68 7.44 1.09 3.77
C THR A 68 8.38 -0.07 4.08
N PRO A 69 8.01 -1.08 4.89
CA PRO A 69 8.83 -2.29 5.07
C PRO A 69 9.13 -2.99 3.73
N THR A 70 8.42 -2.57 2.68
CA THR A 70 8.74 -2.71 1.27
C THR A 70 9.03 -1.32 0.68
N GLY A 71 10.25 -0.81 0.79
CA GLY A 71 10.76 0.34 -0.01
C GLY A 71 10.84 0.04 -1.52
N LEU A 72 9.99 -0.85 -1.99
CA LEU A 72 9.82 -1.28 -3.36
C LEU A 72 8.44 -0.79 -3.79
N PRO A 73 8.35 0.14 -4.76
CA PRO A 73 7.07 0.43 -5.40
C PRO A 73 6.45 -0.90 -5.82
N LEU A 74 5.14 -1.08 -5.65
CA LEU A 74 4.42 -2.36 -5.81
C LEU A 74 4.76 -3.04 -7.15
N ALA A 75 5.85 -3.79 -7.13
CA ALA A 75 6.54 -4.18 -8.34
C ALA A 75 5.78 -5.33 -8.96
N ARG A 76 5.37 -5.12 -10.20
CA ARG A 76 4.69 -6.09 -11.04
C ARG A 76 5.51 -6.23 -12.31
N VAL A 77 5.74 -7.48 -12.69
CA VAL A 77 6.35 -7.80 -13.99
C VAL A 77 5.26 -7.71 -15.04
N VAL A 78 5.55 -6.97 -16.11
CA VAL A 78 4.64 -6.86 -17.26
C VAL A 78 4.50 -8.23 -17.93
N PRO A 79 3.27 -8.73 -18.13
CA PRO A 79 3.01 -10.05 -18.71
C PRO A 79 3.40 -10.13 -20.19
N TYR A 80 3.33 -11.34 -20.75
CA TYR A 80 3.61 -11.61 -22.16
C TYR A 80 2.78 -10.72 -23.11
N GLY A 81 3.44 -10.09 -24.08
CA GLY A 81 2.79 -9.17 -25.03
C GLY A 81 2.71 -7.70 -24.58
N GLY A 82 3.22 -7.36 -23.40
CA GLY A 82 3.27 -5.99 -22.90
C GLY A 82 1.93 -5.48 -22.34
N VAL A 83 1.95 -4.29 -21.73
CA VAL A 83 0.75 -3.64 -21.19
C VAL A 83 0.78 -2.14 -21.42
N THR A 84 -0.36 -1.57 -21.82
CA THR A 84 -0.52 -0.11 -21.88
C THR A 84 -1.18 0.38 -20.59
N VAL A 85 -0.48 1.22 -19.84
CA VAL A 85 -1.02 1.88 -18.64
C VAL A 85 -1.02 3.39 -18.87
N SER A 86 -2.18 4.02 -18.70
CA SER A 86 -2.36 5.46 -18.89
C SER A 86 -1.82 6.01 -20.22
N GLY A 87 -2.00 5.24 -21.30
CA GLY A 87 -1.56 5.60 -22.65
C GLY A 87 -0.08 5.30 -22.94
N THR A 88 0.70 4.84 -21.96
CA THR A 88 2.10 4.46 -22.14
C THR A 88 2.24 2.95 -22.25
N PHE A 89 2.88 2.45 -23.31
CA PHE A 89 3.13 1.03 -23.50
C PHE A 89 4.41 0.58 -22.78
N PHE A 90 4.30 -0.46 -21.97
CA PHE A 90 5.41 -1.13 -21.31
C PHE A 90 5.63 -2.50 -21.94
N PRO A 91 6.86 -2.82 -22.37
CA PRO A 91 7.16 -4.13 -22.95
C PRO A 91 7.17 -5.22 -21.88
N GLU A 92 6.94 -6.46 -22.32
CA GLU A 92 7.06 -7.67 -21.50
C GLU A 92 8.37 -7.71 -20.70
N GLY A 93 8.30 -8.24 -19.47
CA GLY A 93 9.46 -8.38 -18.60
C GLY A 93 9.84 -7.10 -17.85
N THR A 94 9.28 -5.94 -18.21
CA THR A 94 9.50 -4.70 -17.46
C THR A 94 8.95 -4.81 -16.05
N VAL A 95 9.70 -4.36 -15.04
CA VAL A 95 9.21 -4.25 -13.67
C VAL A 95 8.64 -2.84 -13.49
N VAL A 96 7.31 -2.76 -13.35
CA VAL A 96 6.59 -1.50 -13.10
C VAL A 96 6.07 -1.47 -11.66
N GLY A 97 6.05 -0.30 -11.05
CA GLY A 97 5.50 -0.09 -9.73
C GLY A 97 4.80 1.24 -9.62
N VAL A 98 3.95 1.39 -8.59
CA VAL A 98 3.24 2.64 -8.31
C VAL A 98 3.95 3.36 -7.19
N ASN A 99 4.25 4.65 -7.41
CA ASN A 99 4.71 5.53 -6.36
C ASN A 99 3.49 6.09 -5.61
N SER A 100 3.29 5.63 -4.37
CA SER A 100 2.16 6.04 -3.53
C SER A 100 2.20 7.53 -3.21
N TRP A 101 3.38 8.12 -3.00
CA TRP A 101 3.52 9.56 -2.76
C TRP A 101 2.97 10.38 -3.93
N VAL A 102 3.38 10.07 -5.16
CA VAL A 102 2.87 10.77 -6.37
C VAL A 102 1.36 10.59 -6.51
N ALA A 103 0.85 9.38 -6.23
CA ALA A 103 -0.58 9.11 -6.29
C ALA A 103 -1.36 9.95 -5.25
N HIS A 104 -0.89 10.03 -4.01
CA HIS A 104 -1.56 10.74 -2.90
C HIS A 104 -1.50 12.26 -3.04
N HIS A 105 -0.52 12.79 -3.79
CA HIS A 105 -0.33 14.22 -4.04
C HIS A 105 -0.89 14.67 -5.40
N ASN A 106 -1.61 13.80 -6.10
CA ASN A 106 -2.22 14.15 -7.37
C ASN A 106 -3.34 15.18 -7.17
N THR A 107 -3.10 16.43 -7.58
CA THR A 107 -4.06 17.54 -7.43
C THR A 107 -5.33 17.37 -8.26
N ASP A 108 -5.29 16.59 -9.34
CA ASP A 108 -6.49 16.29 -10.14
C ASP A 108 -7.47 15.40 -9.36
N VAL A 109 -6.93 14.55 -8.48
CA VAL A 109 -7.70 13.62 -7.66
C VAL A 109 -7.92 14.14 -6.25
N PHE A 110 -7.01 14.90 -5.66
CA PHE A 110 -7.11 15.32 -4.27
C PHE A 110 -7.49 16.80 -4.11
N GLY A 111 -7.41 17.59 -5.19
CA GLY A 111 -7.63 19.02 -5.18
C GLY A 111 -6.33 19.82 -5.05
N PRO A 112 -6.39 21.16 -5.14
CA PRO A 112 -5.22 22.04 -5.03
C PRO A 112 -4.55 21.99 -3.65
N ASP A 113 -5.25 21.44 -2.66
CA ASP A 113 -4.85 21.23 -1.29
C ASP A 113 -4.44 19.77 -1.03
N ALA A 114 -3.91 19.08 -2.04
CA ALA A 114 -3.49 17.69 -1.94
C ALA A 114 -2.44 17.47 -0.82
N ASP A 115 -1.55 18.45 -0.61
CA ASP A 115 -0.53 18.46 0.45
C ASP A 115 -1.06 18.81 1.86
N GLU A 116 -2.35 19.11 2.01
CA GLU A 116 -2.94 19.46 3.30
C GLU A 116 -3.67 18.27 3.94
N PHE A 117 -3.48 18.12 5.25
CA PHE A 117 -4.22 17.11 6.01
C PHE A 117 -5.66 17.57 6.22
N ARG A 118 -6.57 17.10 5.36
CA ARG A 118 -8.00 17.41 5.39
C ARG A 118 -8.88 16.16 5.55
N PRO A 119 -9.16 15.72 6.79
CA PRO A 119 -9.98 14.53 7.02
C PRO A 119 -11.41 14.68 6.47
N GLU A 120 -11.93 15.91 6.36
CA GLU A 120 -13.26 16.20 5.82
C GLU A 120 -13.39 15.83 4.33
N ARG A 121 -12.28 15.64 3.61
CA ARG A 121 -12.25 15.20 2.21
C ARG A 121 -12.99 13.88 2.00
N TRP A 122 -12.97 13.02 3.02
CA TRP A 122 -13.59 11.70 3.01
C TRP A 122 -15.08 11.72 3.39
N LEU A 123 -15.59 12.85 3.88
CA LEU A 123 -16.96 13.00 4.37
C LEU A 123 -17.93 13.53 3.29
N THR A 124 -17.61 13.32 2.02
CA THR A 124 -18.45 13.75 0.90
C THR A 124 -19.63 12.80 0.66
N GLN A 125 -20.77 13.34 0.22
CA GLN A 125 -21.92 12.54 -0.23
C GLN A 125 -21.79 12.09 -1.70
N ASP A 126 -20.83 12.66 -2.43
CA ASP A 126 -20.53 12.31 -3.81
C ASP A 126 -19.77 10.98 -3.86
N LYS A 127 -20.50 9.92 -4.25
CA LYS A 127 -19.96 8.56 -4.34
C LYS A 127 -18.93 8.39 -5.46
N GLU A 128 -19.06 9.13 -6.55
CA GLU A 128 -18.11 9.06 -7.66
C GLU A 128 -16.79 9.69 -7.24
N ARG A 129 -16.87 10.85 -6.59
CA ARG A 129 -15.73 11.50 -5.97
C ARG A 129 -15.04 10.61 -4.95
N LEU A 130 -15.80 10.00 -4.04
CA LEU A 130 -15.26 9.10 -3.02
C LEU A 130 -14.58 7.89 -3.66
N SER A 131 -15.20 7.25 -4.64
CA SER A 131 -14.63 6.11 -5.37
C SER A 131 -13.31 6.48 -6.06
N MET A 132 -13.20 7.68 -6.63
CA MET A 132 -11.94 8.16 -7.21
C MET A 132 -10.86 8.37 -6.15
N ILE A 133 -11.18 8.98 -5.00
CA ILE A 133 -10.21 9.19 -3.91
C ILE A 133 -9.73 7.84 -3.37
N GLU A 134 -10.65 6.90 -3.13
CA GLU A 134 -10.33 5.54 -2.67
C GLU A 134 -9.44 4.80 -3.67
N ALA A 135 -9.66 4.96 -4.98
CA ALA A 135 -8.86 4.31 -6.01
C ALA A 135 -7.41 4.81 -6.07
N TYR A 136 -7.15 6.05 -5.64
CA TYR A 136 -5.81 6.64 -5.56
C TYR A 136 -5.20 6.57 -4.16
N TRP A 137 -5.96 6.12 -3.15
CA TRP A 137 -5.47 5.95 -1.79
C TRP A 137 -4.87 4.56 -1.58
N ILE A 138 -3.55 4.54 -1.41
CA ILE A 138 -2.72 3.33 -1.37
C ILE A 138 -1.84 3.37 -0.10
N PRO A 139 -2.42 3.19 1.10
CA PRO A 139 -1.70 3.30 2.37
C PRO A 139 -0.86 2.05 2.71
N ALA A 140 -1.28 0.88 2.24
CA ALA A 140 -0.58 -0.39 2.32
C ALA A 140 -0.92 -1.17 1.06
N SER A 141 -0.09 -2.11 0.62
CA SER A 141 -0.24 -2.94 -0.61
C SER A 141 -1.69 -3.42 -0.86
N THR A 142 -2.54 -2.57 -1.42
CA THR A 142 -3.91 -2.87 -1.81
C THR A 142 -3.88 -3.38 -3.26
N ASN A 143 -4.79 -4.29 -3.60
CA ASN A 143 -4.99 -4.78 -4.96
C ASN A 143 -5.67 -3.70 -5.83
N THR A 144 -5.11 -2.50 -5.87
CA THR A 144 -5.60 -1.43 -6.73
C THR A 144 -5.24 -1.79 -8.18
N PRO A 145 -6.21 -1.88 -9.09
CA PRO A 145 -5.93 -2.18 -10.48
C PRO A 145 -5.05 -1.08 -11.09
N ALA A 146 -3.99 -1.46 -11.81
CA ALA A 146 -3.04 -0.52 -12.43
C ALA A 146 -3.69 0.52 -13.36
N ARG A 147 -4.93 0.29 -13.80
CA ARG A 147 -5.69 1.22 -14.64
C ARG A 147 -6.07 2.52 -13.92
N SER A 148 -6.14 2.54 -12.60
CA SER A 148 -6.64 3.69 -11.83
C SER A 148 -5.56 4.62 -11.29
N VAL A 149 -4.28 4.41 -11.60
CA VAL A 149 -3.15 5.12 -10.92
C VAL A 149 -2.42 6.17 -11.76
N GLY A 150 -2.82 6.37 -13.02
CA GLY A 150 -2.39 7.54 -13.79
C GLY A 150 -0.86 7.68 -13.95
N PRO A 151 -0.29 8.90 -13.94
CA PRO A 151 1.15 9.16 -14.11
C PRO A 151 2.03 8.65 -12.95
N SER A 152 1.45 8.03 -11.93
CA SER A 152 2.16 7.53 -10.74
C SER A 152 2.86 6.18 -10.99
N VAL A 153 2.71 5.60 -12.18
CA VAL A 153 3.37 4.36 -12.60
C VAL A 153 4.80 4.65 -13.06
N GLN A 154 5.75 3.95 -12.47
CA GLN A 154 7.18 4.14 -12.68
C GLN A 154 7.85 2.80 -13.02
N VAL A 155 8.90 2.83 -13.84
CA VAL A 155 9.75 1.67 -14.08
C VAL A 155 10.74 1.55 -12.93
N VAL A 156 10.80 0.36 -12.34
CA VAL A 156 11.59 0.07 -11.13
C VAL A 156 12.79 -0.82 -11.46
N GLY A 157 12.75 -1.50 -12.60
CA GLY A 157 13.82 -2.38 -13.04
C GLY A 157 13.60 -2.98 -14.43
N ARG A 158 14.62 -3.69 -14.90
CA ARG A 158 14.63 -4.54 -16.10
C ARG A 158 15.17 -5.91 -15.75
#